data_AF-A0A2M7WZ10-F1
#
_entry.id   AF-A0A2M7WZ10-F1
#
_cell.length_a   1.000
_cell.length_b   1.000
_cell.length_c   1.000
_cell.angle_alpha   90.00
_cell.angle_beta   90.00
_cell.angle_gamma   90.00
#
_symmetry.space_group_name_H-M   'P 1'
#
loop_
_entity.id
_entity.type
_entity.pdbx_description
1 polymer ?
#
loop_
_entity_poly.entity_id
_entity_poly.type
_entity_poly.pdbx_seq_one_letter_code
_entity_poly.pdbx_strand_id
1 'polypeptide(L)'
;MLEANKNNEITTEQTNKKRRSFLPVVVGLAVFLVIGLAALTIYFIANNSGSNQRNTTVSTQSGPAVTPVKVDFPYTVKSITLAVIVLNGENGDLTLSNNPNMVTVYKGATEASPKIGIQDLKIGDTVNLEFVPGELANLFLAP
;
A
#
# COMPACT_ATOMS: atom_id res chain seq x y z
N MET A 1 19.39 -88.73 -37.95
CA MET A 1 18.99 -87.78 -39.02
C MET A 1 18.48 -86.54 -38.29
N LEU A 2 19.29 -85.50 -38.07
CA LEU A 2 19.73 -84.44 -39.00
C LEU A 2 18.57 -83.69 -39.66
N GLU A 3 18.37 -82.42 -39.22
CA GLU A 3 18.12 -81.17 -39.99
C GLU A 3 17.35 -80.18 -39.09
N ALA A 4 18.01 -79.14 -38.54
CA ALA A 4 18.24 -77.79 -39.12
C ALA A 4 16.97 -76.90 -39.09
N ASN A 5 16.89 -75.93 -38.18
CA ASN A 5 17.34 -74.53 -38.31
C ASN A 5 16.36 -73.61 -39.09
N LYS A 6 15.77 -72.64 -38.36
CA LYS A 6 15.53 -71.22 -38.75
C LYS A 6 14.75 -70.56 -37.60
N ASN A 7 15.42 -69.80 -36.74
CA ASN A 7 15.70 -68.36 -36.85
C ASN A 7 14.49 -67.46 -36.52
N ASN A 8 14.67 -66.66 -35.46
CA ASN A 8 14.13 -65.31 -35.22
C ASN A 8 12.60 -65.21 -35.02
N GLU A 9 12.04 -64.51 -34.04
CA GLU A 9 12.36 -63.14 -33.63
C GLU A 9 12.09 -62.90 -32.14
N ILE A 10 12.93 -62.03 -31.58
CA ILE A 10 12.79 -61.33 -30.31
C ILE A 10 11.67 -60.29 -30.47
N THR A 11 10.74 -60.17 -29.53
CA THR A 11 10.04 -58.89 -29.33
C THR A 11 9.86 -58.60 -27.85
N THR A 12 10.92 -58.05 -27.28
CA THR A 12 10.89 -57.22 -26.09
C THR A 12 9.98 -56.02 -26.38
N GLU A 13 8.72 -56.07 -25.97
CA GLU A 13 7.88 -54.88 -25.90
C GLU A 13 8.40 -53.99 -24.76
N GLN A 14 9.44 -53.23 -25.05
CA GLN A 14 9.72 -52.02 -24.29
C GLN A 14 8.56 -51.07 -24.51
N THR A 15 7.67 -51.01 -23.52
CA THR A 15 6.70 -49.93 -23.37
C THR A 15 7.47 -48.63 -23.20
N ASN A 16 7.78 -47.99 -24.33
CA ASN A 16 8.24 -46.62 -24.39
C ASN A 16 7.09 -45.74 -23.89
N LYS A 17 7.08 -45.54 -22.57
CA LYS A 17 6.21 -44.60 -21.87
C LYS A 17 6.62 -43.22 -22.36
N LYS A 18 5.99 -42.79 -23.45
CA LYS A 18 6.07 -41.44 -24.03
C LYS A 18 5.75 -40.44 -22.93
N ARG A 19 6.78 -40.01 -22.19
CA ARG A 19 6.70 -38.92 -21.23
C ARG A 19 6.33 -37.71 -22.05
N ARG A 20 5.03 -37.40 -22.09
CA ARG A 20 4.52 -36.17 -22.67
C ARG A 20 5.21 -35.05 -21.90
N SER A 21 6.21 -34.45 -22.52
CA SER A 21 7.00 -33.38 -21.93
C SER A 21 6.04 -32.21 -21.72
N PHE A 22 5.69 -31.94 -20.46
CA PHE A 22 4.84 -30.81 -20.06
C PHE A 22 5.62 -29.48 -20.05
N LEU A 23 6.91 -29.51 -20.41
CA LEU A 23 7.78 -28.33 -20.52
C LEU A 23 7.18 -27.18 -21.36
N PRO A 24 6.57 -27.38 -22.55
CA PRO A 24 6.09 -26.25 -23.33
C PRO A 24 4.90 -25.54 -22.68
N VAL A 25 4.08 -26.25 -21.89
CA VAL A 25 2.94 -25.68 -21.16
C VAL A 25 3.44 -24.83 -19.98
N VAL A 26 4.42 -25.34 -19.24
CA VAL A 26 5.02 -24.62 -18.09
C VAL A 26 5.78 -23.38 -18.56
N VAL A 27 6.54 -23.49 -19.66
CA VAL A 27 7.26 -22.35 -20.25
C VAL A 27 6.30 -21.31 -20.82
N GLY A 28 5.23 -21.73 -21.50
CA GLY A 28 4.20 -20.82 -22.01
C GLY A 28 3.51 -20.02 -20.90
N LEU A 29 3.18 -20.67 -19.78
CA LEU A 29 2.56 -20.02 -18.62
C LEU A 29 3.50 -18.97 -17.99
N ALA A 30 4.78 -19.29 -17.85
CA ALA A 30 5.77 -18.37 -17.29
C ALA A 30 5.97 -17.12 -18.15
N VAL A 31 6.01 -17.27 -19.48
CA VAL A 31 6.13 -16.13 -20.41
C VAL A 31 4.88 -15.24 -20.34
N PHE A 32 3.68 -15.83 -20.29
CA PHE A 32 2.43 -15.06 -20.21
C PHE A 32 2.35 -14.24 -18.91
N LEU A 33 2.82 -14.80 -17.78
CA LEU A 33 2.81 -14.14 -16.48
C LEU A 33 3.79 -12.95 -16.43
N VAL A 34 4.97 -13.09 -17.03
CA VAL A 34 5.97 -12.01 -17.12
C VAL A 34 5.47 -10.85 -17.99
N ILE A 35 4.85 -11.14 -19.14
CA ILE A 35 4.30 -10.12 -20.04
C ILE A 35 3.10 -9.40 -19.38
N GLY A 36 2.22 -10.16 -18.70
CA GLY A 36 1.08 -9.59 -17.98
C GLY A 36 1.50 -8.65 -16.84
N LEU A 37 2.53 -9.00 -16.08
CA LEU A 37 3.10 -8.14 -15.03
C LEU A 37 3.70 -6.86 -15.61
N ALA A 38 4.43 -6.95 -16.73
CA ALA A 38 5.02 -5.78 -17.39
C ALA A 38 3.97 -4.81 -17.96
N ALA A 39 2.85 -5.32 -18.48
CA ALA A 39 1.75 -4.46 -18.94
C ALA A 39 1.06 -3.74 -17.77
N LEU A 40 0.91 -4.41 -16.63
CA LEU A 40 0.28 -3.84 -15.44
C LEU A 40 1.11 -2.69 -14.83
N THR A 41 2.44 -2.83 -14.81
CA THR A 41 3.33 -1.77 -14.30
C THR A 41 3.32 -0.52 -15.19
N ILE A 42 3.30 -0.70 -16.52
CA ILE A 42 3.19 0.42 -17.47
C ILE A 42 1.83 1.12 -17.32
N TYR A 43 0.73 0.37 -17.17
CA TYR A 43 -0.60 0.96 -16.94
C TYR A 43 -0.66 1.78 -15.64
N PHE A 44 -0.04 1.30 -14.56
CA PHE A 44 -0.01 2.04 -13.29
C PHE A 44 0.84 3.31 -13.35
N ILE A 45 1.97 3.29 -14.08
CA ILE A 45 2.81 4.48 -14.29
C ILE A 45 2.10 5.49 -15.21
N ALA A 46 1.45 5.03 -16.28
CA ALA A 46 0.72 5.89 -17.21
C ALA A 46 -0.48 6.56 -16.53
N ASN A 47 -1.22 5.84 -15.68
CA ASN A 47 -2.37 6.41 -14.96
C ASN A 47 -2.00 7.27 -13.74
N ASN A 48 -0.79 7.13 -13.19
CA ASN A 48 -0.30 7.97 -12.08
C ASN A 48 0.62 9.12 -12.52
N SER A 49 0.92 9.24 -13.82
CA SER A 49 1.68 10.39 -14.36
C SER A 49 0.74 11.56 -14.66
N GLY A 50 0.09 12.05 -13.60
CA GLY A 50 -0.83 13.18 -13.61
C GLY A 50 -0.32 14.36 -12.79
N SER A 51 0.97 14.73 -12.88
CA SER A 51 1.45 16.02 -12.39
C SER A 51 1.58 17.00 -13.56
N ASN A 52 0.43 17.49 -14.02
CA ASN A 52 0.38 18.80 -14.66
C ASN A 52 0.80 19.84 -13.61
N GLN A 53 2.11 20.13 -13.52
CA GLN A 53 2.59 21.37 -12.91
C GLN A 53 2.16 22.54 -13.80
N ARG A 54 0.89 22.94 -13.66
CA ARG A 54 0.47 24.29 -14.01
C ARG A 54 1.10 25.18 -12.94
N ASN A 55 2.25 25.79 -13.27
CA ASN A 55 2.82 26.90 -12.50
C ASN A 55 1.80 28.03 -12.47
N THR A 56 0.88 27.94 -11.53
CA THR A 56 -0.01 29.03 -11.15
C THR A 56 0.73 29.71 -10.02
N THR A 57 1.45 30.77 -10.34
CA THR A 57 1.97 31.70 -9.34
C THR A 57 0.76 32.40 -8.74
N VAL A 58 0.09 31.72 -7.80
CA VAL A 58 -0.90 32.35 -6.94
C VAL A 58 -0.08 33.25 -6.03
N SER A 59 -0.18 34.56 -6.25
CA SER A 59 0.24 35.52 -5.24
C SER A 59 -0.56 35.22 -3.98
N THR A 60 0.06 34.54 -3.02
CA THR A 60 -0.47 34.43 -1.67
C THR A 60 -0.39 35.83 -1.09
N GLN A 61 -1.53 36.51 -1.13
CA GLN A 61 -1.79 37.64 -0.26
C GLN A 61 -1.53 37.15 1.16
N SER A 62 -0.41 37.60 1.75
CA SER A 62 0.01 37.26 3.10
C SER A 62 -1.01 37.81 4.08
N GLY A 63 -2.06 37.02 4.35
CA GLY A 63 -2.84 37.13 5.55
C GLY A 63 -1.94 36.83 6.77
N PRO A 64 -2.38 37.16 8.00
CA PRO A 64 -1.60 36.87 9.19
C PRO A 64 -1.18 35.39 9.18
N ALA A 65 0.11 35.13 9.40
CA ALA A 65 0.66 33.79 9.43
C ALA A 65 -0.17 32.94 10.41
N VAL A 66 -0.96 32.01 9.87
CA VAL A 66 -1.79 31.14 10.68
C VAL A 66 -0.83 30.20 11.42
N THR A 67 -0.64 30.48 12.71
CA THR A 67 0.34 29.75 13.52
C THR A 67 -0.33 28.48 14.01
N PRO A 68 0.26 27.29 13.77
CA PRO A 68 -0.27 26.06 14.33
C PRO A 68 -0.30 26.14 15.85
N VAL A 69 -1.41 25.69 16.44
CA VAL A 69 -1.56 25.56 17.89
C VAL A 69 -1.05 24.18 18.26
N LYS A 70 0.07 24.14 18.98
CA LYS A 70 0.57 22.92 19.61
C LYS A 70 -0.16 22.69 20.92
N VAL A 71 -0.65 21.46 21.12
CA VAL A 71 -1.27 21.06 22.37
C VAL A 71 -0.23 20.36 23.24
N ASP A 72 -0.04 20.86 24.46
CA ASP A 72 1.03 20.43 25.38
C ASP A 72 0.67 19.17 26.19
N PHE A 73 -0.49 18.58 25.96
CA PHE A 73 -0.94 17.36 26.61
C PHE A 73 -1.41 16.33 25.58
N PRO A 74 -1.27 15.03 25.88
CA PRO A 74 -1.66 13.97 24.98
C PRO A 74 -3.18 13.77 24.94
N TYR A 75 -3.67 13.30 23.80
CA TYR A 75 -5.00 12.74 23.64
C TYR A 75 -4.93 11.23 23.41
N THR A 76 -5.99 10.52 23.78
CA THR A 76 -6.18 9.12 23.41
C THR A 76 -7.26 8.99 22.35
N VAL A 77 -7.02 8.20 21.31
CA VAL A 77 -8.02 7.93 20.28
C VAL A 77 -9.18 7.12 20.87
N LYS A 78 -10.35 7.73 20.95
CA LYS A 78 -11.56 7.14 21.55
C LYS A 78 -12.40 6.39 20.52
N SER A 79 -12.58 6.95 19.33
CA SER A 79 -13.33 6.31 18.24
C SER A 79 -12.89 6.82 16.87
N ILE A 80 -12.90 5.92 15.88
CA ILE A 80 -12.65 6.27 14.47
C ILE A 80 -13.86 5.80 13.67
N THR A 81 -14.50 6.73 12.97
CA THR A 81 -15.62 6.47 12.06
C THR A 81 -15.24 6.87 10.65
N LEU A 82 -16.10 6.64 9.67
CA LEU A 82 -15.85 7.07 8.28
C LEU A 82 -15.73 8.61 8.14
N ALA A 83 -16.37 9.38 9.02
CA ALA A 83 -16.41 10.83 8.91
C ALA A 83 -15.47 11.54 9.88
N VAL A 84 -15.27 10.98 11.08
CA VAL A 84 -14.56 11.67 12.16
C VAL A 84 -13.69 10.75 13.01
N ILE A 85 -12.65 11.34 13.60
CA ILE A 85 -11.83 10.78 14.66
C ILE A 85 -12.19 11.54 15.94
N VAL A 86 -12.54 10.83 17.00
CA VAL A 86 -12.79 11.42 18.33
C VAL A 86 -11.60 11.10 19.22
N LEU A 87 -10.99 12.15 19.75
CA LEU A 87 -9.87 12.13 20.67
C LEU A 87 -10.38 12.50 22.06
N ASN A 88 -9.98 11.77 23.09
CA ASN A 88 -10.29 12.08 24.49
C ASN A 88 -9.04 12.60 25.19
N GLY A 89 -9.15 13.76 25.82
CA GLY A 89 -8.05 14.37 26.55
C GLY A 89 -8.52 15.03 27.84
N GLU A 90 -7.59 15.56 28.62
CA GLU A 90 -7.85 16.19 29.91
C GLU A 90 -8.85 17.37 29.80
N ASN A 91 -8.77 18.11 28.70
CA ASN A 91 -9.63 19.27 28.43
C ASN A 91 -10.91 18.91 27.63
N GLY A 92 -11.27 17.63 27.58
CA GLY A 92 -12.49 17.14 26.94
C GLY A 92 -12.24 16.36 25.64
N ASP A 93 -13.33 16.06 24.95
CA ASP A 93 -13.29 15.35 23.68
C ASP A 93 -13.06 16.34 22.53
N LEU A 94 -12.14 16.00 21.62
CA LEU A 94 -11.89 16.72 20.38
C LEU A 94 -12.29 15.85 19.19
N THR A 95 -13.07 16.42 18.28
CA THR A 95 -13.51 15.75 17.05
C THR A 95 -12.77 16.32 15.86
N LEU A 96 -12.06 15.47 15.14
CA LEU A 96 -11.34 15.80 13.91
C LEU A 96 -12.01 15.13 12.71
N SER A 97 -11.87 15.72 11.53
CA SER A 97 -12.32 15.09 10.28
C SER A 97 -11.47 13.84 9.99
N ASN A 98 -12.08 12.73 9.59
CA ASN A 98 -11.37 11.58 9.03
C ASN A 98 -11.08 11.81 7.53
N ASN A 99 -10.42 12.91 7.21
CA ASN A 99 -10.05 13.28 5.85
C ASN A 99 -8.51 13.39 5.78
N PRO A 100 -7.82 12.56 4.96
CA PRO A 100 -6.36 12.60 4.85
C PRO A 100 -5.82 13.91 4.27
N ASN A 101 -6.66 14.76 3.68
CA ASN A 101 -6.28 16.10 3.23
C ASN A 101 -6.30 17.14 4.37
N MET A 102 -6.97 16.83 5.49
CA MET A 102 -7.10 17.73 6.63
C MET A 102 -6.33 17.22 7.86
N VAL A 103 -6.14 15.89 7.97
CA VAL A 103 -5.45 15.27 9.10
C VAL A 103 -4.26 14.46 8.60
N THR A 104 -3.08 14.79 9.10
CA THR A 104 -1.84 14.04 8.84
C THR A 104 -1.41 13.30 10.09
N VAL A 105 -1.04 12.02 9.96
CA VAL A 105 -0.57 11.20 11.08
C VAL A 105 0.91 10.87 10.91
N TYR A 106 1.67 11.07 11.97
CA TYR A 106 3.10 10.83 12.04
C TYR A 106 3.39 9.73 13.07
N LYS A 107 4.24 8.78 12.71
CA LYS A 107 4.71 7.72 13.60
C LYS A 107 5.91 8.19 14.42
N GLY A 108 5.64 9.08 15.38
CA GLY A 108 6.62 9.68 16.27
C GLY A 108 6.22 11.08 16.70
N ALA A 109 7.04 11.70 17.54
CA ALA A 109 6.72 12.95 18.25
C ALA A 109 6.87 14.24 17.40
N THR A 110 7.31 14.15 16.15
CA THR A 110 7.64 15.33 15.31
C THR A 110 7.29 15.11 13.84
N GLU A 111 7.19 16.20 13.07
CA GLU A 111 6.91 16.16 11.63
C GLU A 111 8.02 15.49 10.80
N ALA A 112 9.23 15.37 11.35
CA ALA A 112 10.32 14.62 10.74
C ALA A 112 10.11 13.11 10.80
N SER A 113 9.12 12.64 11.58
CA SER A 113 8.79 11.22 11.70
C SER A 113 8.09 10.70 10.44
N PRO A 114 8.11 9.39 10.17
CA PRO A 114 7.41 8.82 9.01
C PRO A 114 5.92 9.14 9.04
N LYS A 115 5.37 9.65 7.93
CA LYS A 115 3.93 9.78 7.73
C LYS A 115 3.31 8.40 7.56
N ILE A 116 2.18 8.18 8.22
CA ILE A 116 1.37 6.98 8.07
C ILE A 116 -0.06 7.38 7.69
N GLY A 117 -0.86 6.41 7.26
CA GLY A 117 -2.25 6.67 6.94
C GLY A 117 -3.10 6.82 8.20
N ILE A 118 -4.20 7.56 8.11
CA ILE A 118 -5.18 7.64 9.21
C ILE A 118 -5.74 6.24 9.52
N GLN A 119 -5.83 5.36 8.52
CA GLN A 119 -6.24 3.96 8.69
C GLN A 119 -5.28 3.12 9.56
N ASP A 120 -4.05 3.58 9.77
CA ASP A 120 -3.08 2.90 10.63
C ASP A 120 -3.25 3.32 12.10
N LEU A 121 -4.06 4.35 12.37
CA LEU A 121 -4.45 4.80 13.70
C LEU A 121 -5.42 3.81 14.35
N LYS A 122 -5.22 3.52 15.63
CA LYS A 122 -6.06 2.58 16.39
C LYS A 122 -6.70 3.28 17.58
N ILE A 123 -7.87 2.76 17.96
CA ILE A 123 -8.52 3.14 19.22
C ILE A 123 -7.58 2.74 20.37
N GLY A 124 -7.37 3.68 21.30
CA GLY A 124 -6.42 3.54 22.40
C GLY A 124 -5.03 4.12 22.13
N ASP A 125 -4.70 4.49 20.88
CA ASP A 125 -3.44 5.15 20.58
C ASP A 125 -3.35 6.50 21.28
N THR A 126 -2.18 6.81 21.83
CA THR A 126 -1.89 8.11 22.43
C THR A 126 -1.22 9.00 21.40
N VAL A 127 -1.77 10.20 21.20
CA VAL A 127 -1.31 11.16 20.19
C VAL A 127 -1.09 12.53 20.82
N ASN A 128 -0.03 13.21 20.38
CA ASN A 128 0.07 14.66 20.55
C ASN A 128 -0.54 15.34 19.33
N LEU A 129 -1.10 16.53 19.53
CA LEU A 129 -1.83 17.27 18.51
C LEU A 129 -1.17 18.62 18.25
N GLU A 130 -1.05 18.94 16.97
CA GLU A 130 -0.81 20.30 16.50
C GLU A 130 -1.85 20.61 15.44
N PHE A 131 -2.55 21.74 15.53
CA PHE A 131 -3.63 22.03 14.59
C PHE A 131 -3.77 23.52 14.31
N VAL A 132 -4.30 23.80 13.12
CA VAL A 132 -4.78 25.10 12.72
C VAL A 132 -6.31 25.06 12.75
N PRO A 133 -6.98 25.83 13.62
CA PRO A 133 -8.44 25.83 13.70
C PRO A 133 -9.10 26.06 12.34
N GLY A 134 -9.90 25.09 11.90
CA GLY A 134 -10.65 25.18 10.63
C GLY A 134 -9.87 24.76 9.37
N GLU A 135 -8.58 24.41 9.47
CA GLU A 135 -7.77 24.03 8.30
C GLU A 135 -7.19 22.62 8.40
N LEU A 136 -6.23 22.40 9.30
CA LEU A 136 -5.36 21.22 9.31
C LEU A 136 -5.10 20.72 10.72
N ALA A 137 -4.86 19.42 10.89
CA ALA A 137 -4.39 18.82 12.13
C ALA A 137 -3.29 17.79 11.86
N ASN A 138 -2.26 17.83 12.69
CA ASN A 138 -1.15 16.91 12.72
C ASN A 138 -1.25 16.08 14.02
N LEU A 139 -1.32 14.75 13.85
CA LEU A 139 -1.34 13.79 14.94
C LEU A 139 0.03 13.11 15.02
N PHE A 140 0.65 13.16 16.19
CA PHE A 140 1.95 12.59 16.46
C PHE A 140 1.78 11.40 17.41
N LEU A 141 1.93 10.19 16.91
CA LEU A 141 1.84 8.99 17.75
C LEU A 141 2.96 8.99 18.78
N ALA A 142 2.57 8.90 20.05
CA ALA A 142 3.50 8.66 21.12
C ALA A 142 4.13 7.25 20.94
N PRO A 143 5.44 7.10 21.19
CA PRO A 143 6.14 5.83 21.06
C PRO A 143 5.65 4.77 22.06
#